data_AF-A0A7K2XDW1-F1
#
_entry.id   AF-A0A7K2XDW1-F1
#
_cell.length_a   1.000
_cell.length_b   1.000
_cell.length_c   1.000
_cell.angle_alpha   90.00
_cell.angle_beta   90.00
_cell.angle_gamma   90.00
#
_symmetry.space_group_name_H-M   'P 1'
#
loop_
_entity.id
_entity.type
_entity.pdbx_description
1 polymer ?
#
loop_
_entity_poly.entity_id
_entity_poly.type
_entity_poly.pdbx_seq_one_letter_code
_entity_poly.pdbx_strand_id
1 'polypeptide(L)'
;RTKAAGAAALAVAECARRTGRPACGGEVRLTGDIPVGLGMGSSTSDVLATLRAVADAYGLRLDPATTARLAVRAETASDPLMLDGRPVLFAQREGRVLETLGPALPPLTVVGCALDGGAPVDTLSLPVRDPEDADEADVRAGERLRALLRRAVATGDARLLGAVA
;
A
#
# COMPACT_ATOMS: atom_id res chain seq x y z
N ARG A 1 2.05 14.03 11.20
CA ARG A 1 1.75 12.66 11.70
C ARG A 1 0.24 12.44 11.97
N THR A 2 -0.64 13.09 11.20
CA THR A 2 -2.11 12.99 11.38
C THR A 2 -2.66 11.63 10.95
N LYS A 3 -2.08 11.03 9.89
CA LYS A 3 -2.44 9.71 9.36
C LYS A 3 -2.29 8.60 10.39
N ALA A 4 -1.17 8.55 11.10
CA ALA A 4 -0.93 7.56 12.16
C ALA A 4 -1.92 7.72 13.32
N ALA A 5 -2.21 8.95 13.75
CA ALA A 5 -3.23 9.19 14.77
C ALA A 5 -4.64 8.73 14.31
N GLY A 6 -4.99 9.00 13.04
CA GLY A 6 -6.21 8.49 12.43
C GLY A 6 -6.26 6.96 12.38
N ALA A 7 -5.15 6.32 11.98
CA ALA A 7 -5.01 4.87 11.99
C ALA A 7 -5.18 4.28 13.39
N ALA A 8 -4.60 4.91 14.42
CA ALA A 8 -4.74 4.47 15.80
C ALA A 8 -6.21 4.51 16.25
N ALA A 9 -6.91 5.63 16.02
CA ALA A 9 -8.32 5.76 16.37
C ALA A 9 -9.20 4.71 15.67
N LEU A 10 -8.95 4.47 14.38
CA LEU A 10 -9.65 3.46 13.59
C LEU A 10 -9.38 2.04 14.09
N ALA A 11 -8.13 1.72 14.44
CA ALA A 11 -7.76 0.42 15.00
C ALA A 11 -8.35 0.20 16.39
N VAL A 12 -8.36 1.22 17.26
CA VAL A 12 -8.97 1.13 18.59
C VAL A 12 -10.46 0.80 18.45
N ALA A 13 -11.18 1.53 17.60
CA ALA A 13 -12.60 1.29 17.36
C ALA A 13 -12.87 -0.13 16.85
N GLU A 14 -12.09 -0.60 15.86
CA GLU A 14 -12.27 -1.94 15.29
C GLU A 14 -11.90 -3.05 16.29
N CYS A 15 -10.81 -2.90 17.05
CA CYS A 15 -10.35 -3.91 17.99
C CYS A 15 -11.23 -3.99 19.24
N ALA A 16 -11.67 -2.85 19.78
CA ALA A 16 -12.63 -2.79 20.88
C ALA A 16 -13.93 -3.52 20.49
N ARG A 17 -14.46 -3.25 19.29
CA ARG A 17 -15.64 -3.92 18.75
C ARG A 17 -15.46 -5.44 18.61
N ARG A 18 -14.31 -5.91 18.11
CA ARG A 18 -14.03 -7.35 17.93
C ARG A 18 -13.82 -8.10 19.24
N THR A 19 -13.21 -7.46 20.24
CA THR A 19 -12.87 -8.10 21.52
C THR A 19 -13.94 -7.92 22.59
N GLY A 20 -14.89 -6.99 22.42
CA GLY A 20 -15.83 -6.58 23.47
C GLY A 20 -15.17 -5.79 24.61
N ARG A 21 -13.87 -5.47 24.50
CA ARG A 21 -13.15 -4.64 25.46
C ARG A 21 -13.46 -3.16 25.19
N PRO A 22 -13.44 -2.29 26.21
CA PRO A 22 -13.66 -0.86 25.99
C PRO A 22 -12.60 -0.24 25.08
N ALA A 23 -12.99 0.81 24.34
CA ALA A 23 -12.04 1.66 23.64
C ALA A 23 -11.11 2.33 24.67
N CYS A 24 -9.80 2.27 24.46
CA CYS A 24 -8.81 2.90 25.32
C CYS A 24 -7.91 3.84 24.54
N GLY A 25 -7.45 4.91 25.22
CA GLY A 25 -6.38 5.77 24.71
C GLY A 25 -5.01 5.12 24.88
N GLY A 26 -3.98 5.80 24.40
CA GLY A 26 -2.59 5.37 24.55
C GLY A 26 -1.64 6.30 23.80
N GLU A 27 -0.35 6.02 23.93
CA GLU A 27 0.70 6.71 23.18
C GLU A 27 1.29 5.76 22.13
N VAL A 28 1.36 6.20 20.87
CA VAL A 28 2.04 5.49 19.80
C VAL A 28 3.32 6.23 19.44
N ARG A 29 4.46 5.57 19.63
CA ARG A 29 5.77 6.08 19.25
C ARG A 29 6.25 5.38 17.98
N LEU A 30 6.36 6.15 16.90
CA LEU A 30 6.90 5.67 15.62
C LEU A 30 8.37 6.08 15.49
N THR A 31 9.19 5.10 15.15
CA THR A 31 10.62 5.25 14.83
C THR A 31 10.92 4.48 13.56
N GLY A 32 11.60 5.11 12.61
CA GLY A 32 11.97 4.53 11.34
C GLY A 32 12.95 5.45 10.61
N ASP A 33 13.69 4.87 9.69
CA ASP A 33 14.70 5.51 8.86
C ASP A 33 14.27 5.62 7.39
N ILE A 34 13.03 5.22 7.06
CA ILE A 34 12.49 5.29 5.70
C ILE A 34 12.31 6.75 5.30
N PRO A 35 13.04 7.25 4.28
CA PRO A 35 12.92 8.63 3.83
C PRO A 35 11.49 8.96 3.37
N VAL A 36 11.02 10.14 3.76
CA VAL A 36 9.70 10.63 3.35
C VAL A 36 9.77 11.20 1.94
N GLY A 37 8.73 10.96 1.12
CA GLY A 37 8.59 11.59 -0.20
C GLY A 37 9.42 10.98 -1.33
N LEU A 38 10.09 9.84 -1.10
CA LEU A 38 10.88 9.13 -2.11
C LEU A 38 10.15 7.94 -2.77
N GLY A 39 8.83 7.82 -2.57
CA GLY A 39 8.06 6.70 -3.14
C GLY A 39 8.32 5.34 -2.50
N MET A 40 8.97 5.29 -1.32
CA MET A 40 9.31 4.05 -0.61
C MET A 40 8.20 3.53 0.32
N GLY A 41 6.98 4.07 0.25
CA GLY A 41 5.87 3.65 1.13
C GLY A 41 6.06 3.99 2.60
N SER A 42 6.83 5.04 2.93
CA SER A 42 7.06 5.51 4.32
C SER A 42 5.74 5.82 5.05
N SER A 43 4.81 6.51 4.38
CA SER A 43 3.49 6.85 4.94
C SER A 43 2.66 5.61 5.27
N THR A 44 2.54 4.69 4.31
CA THR A 44 1.82 3.42 4.53
C THR A 44 2.50 2.59 5.62
N SER A 45 3.83 2.57 5.69
CA SER A 45 4.57 1.87 6.74
C SER A 45 4.22 2.38 8.14
N ASP A 46 4.18 3.70 8.35
CA ASP A 46 3.76 4.31 9.62
C ASP A 46 2.31 3.94 10.00
N VAL A 47 1.41 3.98 9.02
CA VAL A 47 0.00 3.60 9.21
C VAL A 47 -0.11 2.12 9.60
N LEU A 48 0.54 1.22 8.85
CA LEU A 48 0.50 -0.22 9.11
C LEU A 48 1.15 -0.58 10.45
N ALA A 49 2.28 0.04 10.80
CA ALA A 49 2.92 -0.14 12.10
C ALA A 49 1.97 0.27 13.23
N THR A 50 1.27 1.40 13.08
CA THR A 50 0.28 1.86 14.05
C THR A 50 -0.90 0.90 14.19
N LEU A 51 -1.48 0.45 13.08
CA LEU A 51 -2.59 -0.51 13.08
C LEU A 51 -2.19 -1.82 13.79
N ARG A 52 -0.98 -2.32 13.50
CA ARG A 52 -0.43 -3.54 14.10
C ARG A 52 -0.20 -3.37 15.60
N ALA A 53 0.40 -2.26 16.03
CA ALA A 53 0.66 -1.98 17.44
C ALA A 53 -0.63 -1.90 18.27
N VAL A 54 -1.66 -1.21 17.75
CA VAL A 54 -2.96 -1.13 18.44
C VAL A 54 -3.64 -2.49 18.48
N ALA A 55 -3.65 -3.25 17.39
CA ALA A 55 -4.23 -4.59 17.37
C ALA A 55 -3.56 -5.51 18.39
N ASP A 56 -2.22 -5.46 18.48
CA ASP A 56 -1.44 -6.25 19.43
C ASP A 56 -1.78 -5.90 20.89
N ALA A 57 -1.94 -4.61 21.22
CA ALA A 57 -2.39 -4.17 22.56
C ALA A 57 -3.79 -4.72 22.94
N TYR A 58 -4.63 -4.99 21.94
CA TYR A 58 -5.92 -5.66 22.12
C TYR A 58 -5.84 -7.20 22.13
N GLY A 59 -4.66 -7.79 21.88
CA GLY A 59 -4.46 -9.23 21.75
C GLY A 59 -4.97 -9.79 20.42
N LEU A 60 -5.04 -8.95 19.38
CA LEU A 60 -5.54 -9.30 18.06
C LEU A 60 -4.46 -9.22 16.99
N ARG A 61 -4.66 -9.99 15.92
CA ARG A 61 -3.98 -9.81 14.64
C ARG A 61 -5.02 -9.50 13.58
N LEU A 62 -4.89 -8.34 12.95
CA LEU A 62 -5.78 -7.97 11.85
C LEU A 62 -5.39 -8.74 10.59
N ASP A 63 -6.39 -9.25 9.88
CA ASP A 63 -6.19 -9.85 8.56
C ASP A 63 -5.83 -8.78 7.52
N PRO A 64 -5.10 -9.14 6.45
CA PRO A 64 -4.63 -8.17 5.45
C PRO A 64 -5.74 -7.32 4.82
N ALA A 65 -6.93 -7.90 4.59
CA ALA A 65 -8.05 -7.17 4.02
C ALA A 65 -8.59 -6.10 4.98
N THR A 66 -8.71 -6.41 6.27
CA THR A 66 -9.07 -5.43 7.29
C THR A 66 -8.00 -4.35 7.41
N THR A 67 -6.73 -4.74 7.48
CA THR A 67 -5.62 -3.80 7.53
C THR A 67 -5.63 -2.83 6.34
N ALA A 68 -5.86 -3.34 5.12
CA ALA A 68 -5.96 -2.53 3.91
C ALA A 68 -7.10 -1.50 3.99
N ARG A 69 -8.31 -1.93 4.39
CA ARG A 69 -9.46 -1.03 4.53
C ARG A 69 -9.21 0.07 5.57
N LEU A 70 -8.61 -0.26 6.71
CA LEU A 70 -8.31 0.73 7.74
C LEU A 70 -7.21 1.70 7.28
N ALA A 71 -6.18 1.21 6.58
CA ALA A 71 -5.11 2.06 6.05
C ALA A 71 -5.65 3.06 5.03
N VAL A 72 -6.45 2.60 4.06
CA VAL A 72 -7.12 3.49 3.09
C VAL A 72 -7.98 4.55 3.79
N ARG A 73 -8.72 4.18 4.83
CA ARG A 73 -9.50 5.15 5.61
C ARG A 73 -8.64 6.17 6.37
N ALA A 74 -7.42 5.80 6.75
CA ALA A 74 -6.51 6.67 7.50
C ALA A 74 -5.71 7.62 6.59
N GLU A 75 -5.38 7.21 5.37
CA GLU A 75 -4.49 7.96 4.48
C GLU A 75 -4.94 8.08 3.01
N THR A 76 -6.19 7.77 2.72
CA THR A 76 -6.86 7.85 1.40
C THR A 76 -6.41 6.80 0.38
N ALA A 77 -5.12 6.45 0.37
CA ALA A 77 -4.56 5.40 -0.47
C ALA A 77 -3.46 4.67 0.31
N SER A 78 -3.36 3.35 0.13
CA SER A 78 -2.38 2.52 0.83
C SER A 78 -1.59 1.68 -0.16
N ASP A 79 -0.29 1.52 0.07
CA ASP A 79 0.51 0.50 -0.60
C ASP A 79 0.15 -0.90 -0.07
N PRO A 80 0.28 -1.97 -0.88
CA PRO A 80 -0.09 -3.33 -0.49
C PRO A 80 0.91 -4.03 0.46
N LEU A 81 1.61 -3.28 1.32
CA LEU A 81 2.65 -3.78 2.24
C LEU A 81 2.13 -4.71 3.35
N MET A 82 0.81 -4.86 3.46
CA MET A 82 0.15 -5.82 4.35
C MET A 82 -0.01 -7.21 3.72
N LEU A 83 0.28 -7.39 2.43
CA LEU A 83 0.13 -8.65 1.70
C LEU A 83 1.44 -9.46 1.68
N ASP A 84 1.32 -10.78 1.48
CA ASP A 84 2.39 -11.77 1.65
C ASP A 84 3.39 -11.85 0.47
N GLY A 85 3.89 -10.71 -0.01
CA GLY A 85 4.96 -10.62 -1.02
C GLY A 85 4.59 -11.12 -2.43
N ARG A 86 3.36 -11.60 -2.64
CA ARG A 86 2.87 -12.03 -3.95
C ARG A 86 2.70 -10.82 -4.88
N PRO A 87 3.02 -10.95 -6.18
CA PRO A 87 2.72 -9.90 -7.13
C PRO A 87 1.21 -9.76 -7.33
N VAL A 88 0.67 -8.58 -7.03
CA VAL A 88 -0.75 -8.28 -7.11
C VAL A 88 -1.01 -7.02 -7.93
N LEU A 89 -2.16 -6.98 -8.58
CA LEU A 89 -2.79 -5.73 -8.98
C LEU A 89 -3.67 -5.27 -7.82
N PHE A 90 -3.35 -4.14 -7.21
CA PHE A 90 -4.01 -3.63 -6.01
C PHE A 90 -4.75 -2.32 -6.30
N ALA A 91 -6.01 -2.22 -5.87
CA ALA A 91 -6.76 -0.97 -5.93
C ALA A 91 -6.46 -0.15 -4.67
N GLN A 92 -5.40 0.68 -4.72
CA GLN A 92 -4.86 1.37 -3.54
C GLN A 92 -5.84 2.30 -2.83
N ARG A 93 -6.88 2.79 -3.51
CA ARG A 93 -7.94 3.64 -2.94
C ARG A 93 -9.16 2.86 -2.44
N GLU A 94 -9.26 1.58 -2.77
CA GLU A 94 -10.34 0.70 -2.33
C GLU A 94 -9.88 -0.29 -1.25
N GLY A 95 -8.57 -0.52 -1.15
CA GLY A 95 -7.99 -1.42 -0.16
C GLY A 95 -8.25 -2.89 -0.48
N ARG A 96 -8.31 -3.26 -1.76
CA ARG A 96 -8.55 -4.65 -2.19
C ARG A 96 -7.64 -5.07 -3.34
N VAL A 97 -7.36 -6.37 -3.38
CA VAL A 97 -6.67 -7.02 -4.49
C VAL A 97 -7.66 -7.18 -5.66
N LEU A 98 -7.28 -6.68 -6.83
CA LEU A 98 -8.00 -6.89 -8.09
C LEU A 98 -7.60 -8.21 -8.73
N GLU A 99 -6.33 -8.58 -8.60
CA GLU A 99 -5.77 -9.78 -9.19
C GLU A 99 -4.47 -10.21 -8.48
N THR A 100 -4.25 -11.52 -8.37
CA THR A 100 -2.93 -12.09 -8.06
C THR A 100 -2.29 -12.53 -9.37
N LEU A 101 -1.18 -11.92 -9.76
CA LEU A 101 -0.57 -12.08 -11.08
C LEU A 101 0.22 -13.39 -11.23
N GLY A 102 0.61 -14.00 -10.11
CA GLY A 102 1.33 -15.26 -10.07
C GLY A 102 1.87 -15.57 -8.68
N PRO A 103 2.63 -16.65 -8.51
CA PRO A 103 3.17 -17.05 -7.21
C PRO A 103 4.33 -16.17 -6.74
N ALA A 104 5.14 -15.65 -7.68
CA ALA A 104 6.32 -14.81 -7.40
C ALA A 104 6.71 -13.98 -8.64
N LEU A 105 7.44 -12.88 -8.45
CA LEU A 105 8.11 -12.18 -9.55
C LEU A 105 9.32 -12.99 -10.04
N PRO A 106 9.74 -12.85 -11.32
CA PRO A 106 11.03 -13.37 -11.76
C PRO A 106 12.18 -12.81 -10.90
N PRO A 107 13.29 -13.56 -10.71
CA PRO A 107 14.46 -13.05 -10.00
C PRO A 107 15.02 -11.80 -10.71
N LEU A 108 15.19 -10.72 -9.97
CA LEU A 108 15.69 -9.44 -10.48
C LEU A 108 16.37 -8.63 -9.38
N THR A 109 17.26 -7.74 -9.79
CA THR A 109 17.87 -6.74 -8.91
C THR A 109 17.23 -5.39 -9.18
N VAL A 110 16.60 -4.79 -8.16
CA VAL A 110 16.08 -3.43 -8.24
C VAL A 110 17.18 -2.46 -7.85
N VAL A 111 17.50 -1.51 -8.74
CA VAL A 111 18.45 -0.43 -8.46
C VAL A 111 17.66 0.87 -8.31
N GLY A 112 17.63 1.40 -7.09
CA GLY A 112 17.02 2.70 -6.81
C GLY A 112 18.01 3.83 -7.06
N CYS A 113 17.62 4.81 -7.88
CA CYS A 113 18.41 6.02 -8.14
C CYS A 113 17.66 7.23 -7.58
N ALA A 114 18.15 7.81 -6.49
CA ALA A 114 17.63 9.08 -6.00
C ALA A 114 18.11 10.21 -6.92
N LEU A 115 17.20 10.72 -7.75
CA LEU A 115 17.46 11.90 -8.58
C LEU A 115 17.31 13.18 -7.74
N ASP A 116 17.86 14.29 -8.22
CA ASP A 116 17.76 15.60 -7.57
C ASP A 116 18.17 15.61 -6.09
N GLY A 117 19.24 14.85 -5.77
CA GLY A 117 19.75 14.73 -4.40
C GLY A 117 18.80 14.06 -3.40
N GLY A 118 17.72 13.41 -3.87
CA GLY A 118 16.70 12.83 -3.00
C GLY A 118 15.73 13.87 -2.44
N ALA A 119 15.46 14.96 -3.18
CA ALA A 119 14.41 15.89 -2.83
C ALA A 119 13.05 15.18 -2.75
N PRO A 120 12.27 15.36 -1.67
CA PRO A 120 10.98 14.69 -1.51
C PRO A 120 9.93 15.28 -2.47
N VAL A 121 9.09 14.41 -3.03
CA VAL A 121 7.91 14.82 -3.81
C VAL A 121 6.69 14.91 -2.88
N ASP A 122 5.99 16.04 -2.93
CA ASP A 122 4.66 16.15 -2.30
C ASP A 122 3.62 15.45 -3.19
N THR A 123 3.41 14.16 -2.93
CA THR A 123 2.47 13.34 -3.68
C THR A 123 1.01 13.81 -3.57
N LEU A 124 0.65 14.59 -2.54
CA LEU A 124 -0.71 15.10 -2.37
C LEU A 124 -1.00 16.32 -3.25
N SER A 125 0.04 17.03 -3.68
CA SER A 125 -0.06 18.15 -4.61
C SER A 125 -0.20 17.72 -6.07
N LEU A 126 0.07 16.44 -6.37
CA LEU A 126 -0.02 15.92 -7.73
C LEU A 126 -1.50 15.83 -8.17
N PRO A 127 -1.81 16.17 -9.44
CA PRO A 127 -3.16 16.12 -9.95
C PRO A 127 -3.71 14.69 -9.89
N VAL A 128 -4.88 14.54 -9.26
CA VAL A 128 -5.65 13.30 -9.30
C VAL A 128 -6.46 13.32 -10.59
N ARG A 129 -6.25 12.34 -11.47
CA ARG A 129 -7.14 12.10 -12.61
C ARG A 129 -8.45 11.51 -12.09
N ASP A 130 -9.57 12.12 -12.46
CA ASP A 130 -10.87 11.52 -12.23
C ASP A 130 -11.01 10.28 -13.12
N PRO A 131 -11.47 9.12 -12.59
CA PRO A 131 -11.82 7.99 -13.43
C PRO A 131 -12.82 8.32 -14.54
N GLU A 132 -13.69 9.32 -14.34
CA GLU A 132 -14.63 9.80 -15.36
C GLU A 132 -13.93 10.55 -16.51
N ASP A 133 -12.73 11.10 -16.26
CA ASP A 133 -11.87 11.75 -17.24
C ASP A 133 -10.89 10.76 -17.92
N ALA A 134 -10.96 9.47 -17.59
CA ALA A 134 -10.07 8.46 -18.17
C ALA A 134 -10.42 8.25 -19.64
N ASP A 135 -9.49 8.61 -20.54
CA ASP A 135 -9.60 8.31 -21.96
C ASP A 135 -9.63 6.78 -22.14
N GLU A 136 -10.49 6.28 -23.02
CA GLU A 136 -10.48 4.87 -23.42
C GLU A 136 -9.09 4.42 -23.88
N ALA A 137 -8.29 5.33 -24.45
CA ALA A 137 -6.90 5.06 -24.81
C ALA A 137 -6.04 4.68 -23.61
N ASP A 138 -6.20 5.36 -22.47
CA ASP A 138 -5.49 5.08 -21.21
C ASP A 138 -5.92 3.72 -20.65
N VAL A 139 -7.23 3.43 -20.66
CA VAL A 139 -7.75 2.12 -20.23
C VAL A 139 -7.19 0.99 -21.10
N ARG A 140 -7.19 1.16 -22.43
CA ARG A 140 -6.59 0.19 -23.36
C ARG A 140 -5.09 0.03 -23.13
N ALA A 141 -4.36 1.09 -22.79
CA ALA A 141 -2.94 1.02 -22.46
C ALA A 141 -2.72 0.23 -21.16
N GLY A 142 -3.49 0.50 -20.12
CA GLY A 142 -3.45 -0.24 -18.85
C GLY A 142 -3.71 -1.73 -19.03
N GLU A 143 -4.73 -2.11 -19.81
CA GLU A 143 -5.02 -3.53 -20.08
C GLU A 143 -3.90 -4.22 -20.89
N ARG A 144 -3.26 -3.51 -21.83
CA ARG A 144 -2.07 -4.03 -22.53
C ARG A 144 -0.90 -4.27 -21.57
N LEU A 145 -0.59 -3.30 -20.69
CA LEU A 145 0.47 -3.43 -19.69
C LEU A 145 0.18 -4.59 -18.73
N ARG A 146 -1.07 -4.71 -18.28
CA ARG A 146 -1.53 -5.82 -17.43
C ARG A 146 -1.36 -7.18 -18.10
N ALA A 147 -1.69 -7.30 -19.39
CA ALA A 147 -1.51 -8.54 -20.15
C ALA A 147 -0.03 -8.92 -20.30
N LEU A 148 0.84 -7.95 -20.58
CA LEU A 148 2.28 -8.16 -20.68
C LEU A 148 2.90 -8.52 -19.32
N LEU A 149 2.45 -7.87 -18.24
CA LEU A 149 2.88 -8.15 -16.87
C LEU A 149 2.52 -9.59 -16.45
N ARG A 150 1.29 -10.04 -16.73
CA ARG A 150 0.89 -11.44 -16.52
C ARG A 150 1.82 -12.41 -17.24
N ARG A 151 2.10 -12.14 -18.52
CA ARG A 151 3.00 -12.97 -19.33
C ARG A 151 4.39 -13.01 -18.71
N ALA A 152 4.95 -11.85 -18.34
CA ALA A 152 6.27 -11.76 -17.72
C ALA A 152 6.38 -12.60 -16.45
N VAL A 153 5.37 -12.52 -15.57
CA VAL A 153 5.30 -13.30 -14.33
C VAL A 153 5.15 -14.80 -14.64
N ALA A 154 4.25 -15.18 -15.54
CA ALA A 154 4.00 -16.58 -15.89
C ALA A 154 5.21 -17.28 -16.54
N THR A 155 6.00 -16.55 -17.33
CA THR A 155 7.17 -17.11 -18.02
C THR A 155 8.49 -16.84 -17.31
N GLY A 156 8.49 -16.16 -16.16
CA GLY A 156 9.70 -15.78 -15.45
C GLY A 156 10.60 -14.81 -16.26
N ASP A 157 10.03 -13.98 -17.13
CA ASP A 157 10.76 -13.10 -18.05
C ASP A 157 11.04 -11.74 -17.40
N ALA A 158 12.21 -11.61 -16.79
CA ALA A 158 12.66 -10.36 -16.16
C ALA A 158 12.79 -9.19 -17.15
N ARG A 159 13.12 -9.47 -18.42
CA ARG A 159 13.25 -8.44 -19.46
C ARG A 159 11.87 -7.90 -19.83
N LEU A 160 10.88 -8.78 -20.01
CA LEU A 160 9.50 -8.35 -20.28
C LEU A 160 8.90 -7.62 -19.08
N LEU A 161 9.21 -8.05 -17.85
CA LEU A 161 8.81 -7.34 -16.64
C LEU A 161 9.37 -5.92 -16.62
N GLY A 162 10.65 -5.74 -16.95
CA GLY A 162 11.27 -4.41 -17.02
C GLY A 162 10.71 -3.52 -18.13
N ALA A 163 10.18 -4.11 -19.21
CA ALA A 163 9.58 -3.35 -20.32
C ALA A 163 8.18 -2.80 -20.01
N VAL A 164 7.55 -3.20 -18.90
CA VAL A 164 6.23 -2.73 -18.45
C VAL A 164 6.30 -1.95 -17.13
N ALA A 165 7.50 -1.71 -16.60
CA ALA A 165 7.76 -1.02 -15.34
C ALA A 165 7.87 0.51 -15.51
#